data_AF-A0A942WBJ2-F1
#
_entry.id   AF-A0A942WBJ2-F1
#
_cell.length_a   1.000
_cell.length_b   1.000
_cell.length_c   1.000
_cell.angle_alpha   90.00
_cell.angle_beta   90.00
_cell.angle_gamma   90.00
#
_symmetry.space_group_name_H-M   'P 1'
#
loop_
_entity.id
_entity.type
_entity.pdbx_description
1 polymer ?
#
loop_
_entity_poly.entity_id
_entity_poly.type
_entity_poly.pdbx_seq_one_letter_code
_entity_poly.pdbx_strand_id
1 'polypeptide(L)'
;MKYCFRIGLYKQGLLHDLSKYSPTEFLVGCKYYQGTRSPNNAEREATGVSMSWLHHKGRNRHHFEHWVDYSLDGEHVIMGARMPRKYVAEMVMDRISASRNYLGEEYTYHEPLQYFLKSKEKLWFIHPQTKKELEGLLRILDKYGEDKTLWYIRNVYLCDNRGKKVKSPGKKLRNHR
;
A
#
# COMPACT_ATOMS: atom_id res chain seq x y z
N MET A 1 3.81 -9.06 9.24
CA MET A 1 3.78 -10.53 9.00
C MET A 1 2.43 -11.19 9.27
N LYS A 2 1.92 -11.21 10.51
CA LYS A 2 0.64 -11.87 10.92
C LYS A 2 -0.53 -11.60 9.97
N TYR A 3 -0.77 -10.33 9.68
CA TYR A 3 -1.87 -9.90 8.82
C TYR A 3 -1.77 -10.38 7.37
N CYS A 4 -0.61 -10.17 6.74
CA CYS A 4 -0.36 -10.66 5.38
C CYS A 4 -0.57 -12.17 5.25
N PHE A 5 -0.20 -12.95 6.26
CA PHE A 5 -0.39 -14.41 6.24
C PHE A 5 -1.87 -14.80 6.33
N ARG A 6 -2.66 -14.10 7.18
CA ARG A 6 -4.12 -14.33 7.26
C ARG A 6 -4.81 -14.12 5.92
N ILE A 7 -4.35 -13.16 5.12
CA ILE A 7 -4.90 -12.88 3.79
C ILE A 7 -4.22 -13.65 2.64
N GLY A 8 -3.30 -14.57 2.95
CA GLY A 8 -2.63 -15.43 1.95
C GLY A 8 -1.47 -14.77 1.20
N LEU A 9 -1.05 -13.57 1.61
CA LEU A 9 0.10 -12.86 1.05
C LEU A 9 1.39 -13.21 1.80
N TYR A 10 1.78 -14.48 1.79
CA TYR A 10 2.96 -14.97 2.51
C TYR A 10 4.26 -14.27 2.07
N LYS A 11 4.43 -14.11 0.75
CA LYS A 11 5.61 -13.43 0.19
C LYS A 11 5.71 -11.98 0.68
N GLN A 12 4.62 -11.24 0.68
CA GLN A 12 4.59 -9.88 1.23
C GLN A 12 4.87 -9.91 2.73
N GLY A 13 4.28 -10.84 3.48
CA GLY A 13 4.53 -10.96 4.91
C GLY A 13 6.00 -11.20 5.29
N LEU A 14 6.78 -11.85 4.42
CA LEU A 14 8.22 -12.11 4.60
C LEU A 14 9.12 -11.01 4.03
N LEU A 15 8.73 -10.40 2.91
CA LEU A 15 9.56 -9.45 2.17
C LEU A 15 9.15 -7.98 2.37
N HIS A 16 8.19 -7.72 3.25
CA HIS A 16 7.74 -6.38 3.58
C HIS A 16 8.90 -5.57 4.16
N ASP A 17 9.13 -4.38 3.58
CA ASP A 17 10.09 -3.40 4.09
C ASP A 17 11.53 -3.87 4.25
N LEU A 18 11.99 -4.83 3.44
CA LEU A 18 13.39 -5.27 3.48
C LEU A 18 14.39 -4.15 3.17
N SER A 19 13.96 -3.05 2.53
CA SER A 19 14.83 -1.89 2.31
C SER A 19 15.27 -1.21 3.61
N LYS A 20 14.56 -1.41 4.74
CA LYS A 20 14.92 -0.89 6.07
C LYS A 20 16.28 -1.38 6.56
N TYR A 21 16.76 -2.51 6.05
CA TYR A 21 18.06 -3.08 6.38
C TYR A 21 19.20 -2.52 5.51
N SER A 22 18.90 -1.68 4.52
CA SER A 22 19.94 -0.98 3.77
C SER A 22 20.64 0.07 4.63
N PRO A 23 21.93 0.38 4.40
CA PRO A 23 22.62 1.44 5.12
C PRO A 23 21.91 2.80 5.03
N THR A 24 21.27 3.10 3.90
CA THR A 24 20.54 4.35 3.65
C THR A 24 19.36 4.56 4.60
N GLU A 25 18.68 3.48 4.99
CA GLU A 25 17.55 3.55 5.94
C GLU A 25 17.99 3.25 7.37
N PHE A 26 18.80 2.20 7.57
CA PHE A 26 19.18 1.72 8.90
C PHE A 26 19.99 2.77 9.67
N LEU A 27 21.03 3.35 9.07
CA LEU A 27 21.90 4.32 9.74
C LEU A 27 21.15 5.63 10.07
N VAL A 28 20.28 6.09 9.17
CA VAL A 28 19.40 7.24 9.42
C VAL A 28 18.43 6.91 10.55
N GLY A 29 17.85 5.71 10.54
CA GLY A 29 17.00 5.19 11.61
C GLY A 29 17.68 5.27 12.97
N CYS A 30 18.93 4.80 13.09
CA CYS A 30 19.72 4.90 14.31
C CYS A 30 20.00 6.35 14.71
N LYS A 31 20.44 7.19 13.77
CA LYS A 31 20.85 8.57 14.02
C LYS A 31 19.70 9.46 14.51
N TYR A 32 18.50 9.27 13.93
CA TYR A 32 17.33 10.11 14.18
C TYR A 32 16.28 9.42 15.06
N TYR A 33 16.63 8.32 15.72
CA TYR A 33 15.72 7.64 16.64
C TYR A 33 15.46 8.51 17.89
N GLN A 34 14.18 8.80 18.14
CA GLN A 34 13.72 9.63 19.26
C GLN A 34 12.72 8.89 20.18
N GLY A 35 12.26 7.70 19.79
CA GLY A 35 11.26 6.91 20.52
C GLY A 35 9.80 7.38 20.38
N THR A 36 9.55 8.64 20.06
CA THR A 36 8.18 9.21 20.03
C THR A 36 7.58 9.40 18.64
N ARG A 37 8.39 9.34 17.58
CA ARG A 37 7.94 9.52 16.19
C ARG A 37 8.90 8.88 15.19
N SER A 38 8.49 8.86 13.91
CA SER A 38 9.31 8.31 12.82
C SER A 38 10.65 9.06 12.66
N PRO A 39 11.80 8.35 12.62
CA PRO A 39 13.11 8.94 12.34
C PRO A 39 13.15 9.74 11.03
N ASN A 40 12.34 9.33 10.04
CA ASN A 40 12.25 10.03 8.75
C ASN A 40 11.69 11.45 8.89
N ASN A 41 10.83 11.71 9.89
CA ASN A 41 10.31 13.06 10.13
C ASN A 41 11.39 13.96 10.75
N ALA A 42 12.18 13.41 11.68
CA ALA A 42 13.30 14.13 12.28
C ALA A 42 14.42 14.43 11.26
N GLU A 43 14.72 13.48 10.36
CA GLU A 43 15.66 13.72 9.24
C GLU A 43 15.15 14.85 8.33
N ARG A 44 13.86 14.85 8.00
CA ARG A 44 13.24 15.87 7.16
C ARG A 44 13.29 17.26 7.79
N GLU A 45 13.08 17.37 9.09
CA GLU A 45 13.19 18.65 9.79
C GLU A 45 14.64 19.14 9.86
N ALA A 46 15.60 18.23 10.02
CA ALA A 46 17.02 18.60 10.11
C ALA A 46 17.66 18.96 8.77
N THR A 47 17.20 18.36 7.66
CA THR A 47 17.89 18.46 6.35
C THR A 47 17.00 18.96 5.22
N GLY A 48 15.71 19.18 5.47
CA GLY A 48 14.70 19.55 4.46
C GLY A 48 14.15 18.36 3.65
N VAL A 49 14.78 17.19 3.73
CA VAL A 49 14.39 15.98 3.00
C VAL A 49 14.62 14.74 3.86
N SER A 50 13.97 13.61 3.55
CA SER A 50 14.32 12.34 4.19
C SER A 50 14.86 11.37 3.14
N MET A 51 16.17 11.15 3.13
CA MET A 51 16.81 10.23 2.19
C MET A 51 16.37 8.80 2.48
N SER A 52 16.21 8.46 3.75
CA SER A 52 15.61 7.19 4.18
C SER A 52 14.21 7.01 3.59
N TRP A 53 13.33 8.02 3.68
CA TRP A 53 11.99 7.93 3.10
C TRP A 53 11.99 7.83 1.57
N LEU A 54 12.84 8.61 0.88
CA LEU A 54 12.96 8.53 -0.58
C LEU A 54 13.40 7.14 -1.03
N HIS A 55 14.37 6.55 -0.34
CA HIS A 55 14.84 5.19 -0.60
C HIS A 55 13.76 4.15 -0.33
N HIS A 56 13.07 4.30 0.80
CA HIS A 56 12.02 3.40 1.29
C HIS A 56 10.83 3.33 0.34
N LYS A 57 10.19 4.48 0.07
CA LYS A 57 9.02 4.54 -0.80
C LYS A 57 9.35 4.12 -2.24
N GLY A 58 10.60 4.30 -2.67
CA GLY A 58 11.08 3.88 -3.98
C GLY A 58 11.29 2.37 -4.13
N ARG A 59 11.44 1.61 -3.03
CA ARG A 59 11.72 0.17 -3.06
C ARG A 59 10.58 -0.70 -2.54
N ASN A 60 9.72 -0.15 -1.69
CA ASN A 60 8.60 -0.86 -1.10
C ASN A 60 7.30 -0.58 -1.88
N ARG A 61 6.90 -1.59 -2.66
CA ARG A 61 5.77 -1.51 -3.59
C ARG A 61 4.39 -1.33 -2.96
N HIS A 62 4.26 -1.44 -1.65
CA HIS A 62 2.99 -1.14 -0.99
C HIS A 62 2.80 0.34 -0.70
N HIS A 63 3.81 1.21 -0.94
CA HIS A 63 3.62 2.66 -0.94
C HIS A 63 3.13 3.13 -2.30
N PHE A 64 2.12 4.01 -2.32
CA PHE A 64 1.57 4.50 -3.59
C PHE A 64 2.55 5.43 -4.31
N GLU A 65 3.52 6.02 -3.61
CA GLU A 65 4.59 6.83 -4.19
C GLU A 65 5.53 6.01 -5.09
N HIS A 66 5.59 4.69 -4.91
CA HIS A 66 6.30 3.79 -5.82
C HIS A 66 5.62 3.74 -7.21
N TRP A 67 4.31 3.99 -7.26
CA TRP A 67 3.48 3.85 -8.45
C TRP A 67 3.12 5.21 -9.01
N VAL A 68 4.12 6.08 -9.16
CA VAL A 68 4.00 7.37 -9.85
C VAL A 68 4.89 7.30 -11.09
N ASP A 69 4.34 7.68 -12.23
CA ASP A 69 5.03 7.64 -13.53
C ASP A 69 4.69 8.90 -14.33
N TYR A 70 5.31 9.08 -15.49
CA TYR A 70 4.99 10.17 -16.40
C TYR A 70 3.53 10.12 -16.84
N SER A 71 2.89 11.29 -16.89
CA SER A 71 1.51 11.36 -17.34
C SER A 71 1.38 11.14 -18.85
N LEU A 72 0.24 10.56 -19.24
CA LEU A 72 -0.19 10.44 -20.63
C LEU A 72 -1.19 11.52 -21.02
N ASP A 73 -1.82 12.20 -20.06
CA ASP A 73 -2.91 13.16 -20.28
C ASP A 73 -2.45 14.62 -20.48
N GLY A 74 -1.20 14.92 -20.12
CA GLY A 74 -0.62 16.26 -20.23
C GLY A 74 -1.09 17.29 -19.20
N GLU A 75 -1.99 16.94 -18.27
CA GLU A 75 -2.45 17.85 -17.21
C GLU A 75 -1.35 18.04 -16.15
N HIS A 76 -0.69 16.94 -15.80
CA HIS A 76 0.44 16.90 -14.89
C HIS A 76 1.63 16.24 -15.57
N VAL A 77 2.86 16.59 -15.17
CA VAL A 77 4.06 15.88 -15.68
C VAL A 77 4.10 14.44 -15.18
N ILE A 78 3.56 14.19 -13.99
CA ILE A 78 3.52 12.89 -13.34
C ILE A 78 2.08 12.54 -12.93
N MET A 79 1.75 11.26 -12.95
CA MET A 79 0.46 10.74 -12.50
C MET A 79 0.63 9.42 -11.74
N GLY A 80 -0.40 9.05 -10.97
CA GLY A 80 -0.44 7.76 -10.30
C GLY A 80 -0.73 6.63 -11.28
N ALA A 81 0.14 5.63 -11.32
CA ALA A 81 -0.10 4.34 -11.96
C ALA A 81 -0.99 3.45 -11.08
N ARG A 82 -1.79 2.58 -11.70
CA ARG A 82 -2.67 1.66 -10.96
C ARG A 82 -1.83 0.66 -10.16
N MET A 83 -1.98 0.66 -8.84
CA MET A 83 -1.36 -0.33 -7.98
C MET A 83 -2.00 -1.72 -8.17
N PRO A 84 -1.19 -2.79 -8.26
CA PRO A 84 -1.70 -4.15 -8.17
C PRO A 84 -2.39 -4.41 -6.83
N ARG A 85 -3.53 -5.10 -6.85
CA ARG A 85 -4.38 -5.36 -5.66
C ARG A 85 -3.63 -5.95 -4.47
N LYS A 86 -2.66 -6.83 -4.71
CA LYS A 86 -1.81 -7.41 -3.65
C LYS A 86 -1.05 -6.35 -2.83
N TYR A 87 -0.62 -5.26 -3.47
CA TYR A 87 0.11 -4.17 -2.81
C TYR A 87 -0.84 -3.18 -2.13
N VAL A 88 -2.06 -3.00 -2.67
CA VAL A 88 -3.11 -2.27 -1.96
C VAL A 88 -3.50 -3.01 -0.67
N ALA A 89 -3.69 -4.34 -0.75
CA ALA A 89 -3.96 -5.16 0.42
C ALA A 89 -2.80 -5.11 1.43
N GLU A 90 -1.55 -5.22 0.97
CA GLU A 90 -0.35 -5.05 1.82
C GLU A 90 -0.34 -3.68 2.51
N MET A 91 -0.67 -2.59 1.80
CA MET A 91 -0.77 -1.24 2.37
C MET A 91 -1.83 -1.15 3.47
N VAL A 92 -2.98 -1.81 3.30
CA VAL A 92 -4.01 -1.85 4.35
C VAL A 92 -3.49 -2.56 5.59
N MET A 93 -2.74 -3.67 5.42
CA MET A 93 -2.15 -4.38 6.56
C MET A 93 -1.08 -3.53 7.25
N ASP A 94 -0.24 -2.83 6.48
CA ASP A 94 0.76 -1.90 6.99
C ASP A 94 0.11 -0.78 7.81
N ARG A 95 -0.96 -0.17 7.30
CA ARG A 95 -1.71 0.88 8.01
C ARG A 95 -2.32 0.40 9.32
N ILE A 96 -2.95 -0.78 9.32
CA ILE A 96 -3.48 -1.40 10.55
C ILE A 96 -2.36 -1.58 11.58
N SER A 97 -1.23 -2.15 11.15
CA SER A 97 -0.08 -2.39 12.02
C SER A 97 0.57 -1.11 12.53
N ALA A 98 0.76 -0.11 11.67
CA ALA A 98 1.32 1.18 12.04
C ALA A 98 0.41 1.92 13.03
N SER A 99 -0.90 2.00 12.75
CA SER A 99 -1.87 2.61 13.65
C SER A 99 -1.87 1.95 15.01
N ARG A 100 -1.85 0.60 15.09
CA ARG A 100 -1.76 -0.07 16.38
C ARG A 100 -0.45 0.21 17.11
N ASN A 101 0.68 0.23 16.41
CA ASN A 101 1.97 0.50 17.05
C ASN A 101 2.04 1.93 17.61
N TYR A 102 1.44 2.92 16.95
CA TYR A 102 1.47 4.30 17.40
C TYR A 102 0.44 4.63 18.49
N LEU A 103 -0.71 3.96 18.49
CA LEU A 103 -1.81 4.27 19.41
C LEU A 103 -1.86 3.33 20.62
N GLY A 104 -1.23 2.15 20.54
CA GLY A 104 -1.21 1.19 21.65
C GLY A 104 -2.62 0.78 22.06
N GLU A 105 -2.98 1.04 23.31
CA GLU A 105 -4.28 0.71 23.91
C GLU A 105 -5.42 1.58 23.35
N GLU A 106 -5.11 2.77 22.82
CA GLU A 106 -6.08 3.69 22.21
C GLU A 106 -6.46 3.30 20.77
N TYR A 107 -5.89 2.22 20.24
CA TYR A 107 -6.18 1.78 18.88
C TYR A 107 -7.60 1.24 18.76
N THR A 108 -8.34 1.74 17.76
CA THR A 108 -9.62 1.18 17.32
C THR A 108 -9.56 0.84 15.82
N TYR A 109 -10.68 0.42 15.23
CA TYR A 109 -10.73 0.14 13.80
C TYR A 109 -10.95 1.41 12.95
N HIS A 110 -11.17 2.56 13.59
CA HIS A 110 -11.49 3.82 12.93
C HIS A 110 -10.24 4.57 12.45
N GLU A 111 -9.12 4.49 13.18
CA GLU A 111 -7.97 5.37 12.95
C GLU A 111 -7.30 5.19 11.58
N PRO A 112 -7.17 3.96 11.02
CA PRO A 112 -6.63 3.80 9.68
C PRO A 112 -7.43 4.54 8.60
N LEU A 113 -8.77 4.53 8.69
CA LEU A 113 -9.63 5.27 7.77
C LEU A 113 -9.52 6.77 8.01
N GLN A 114 -9.59 7.22 9.27
CA GLN A 114 -9.49 8.64 9.62
C GLN A 114 -8.17 9.25 9.14
N TYR A 115 -7.06 8.54 9.32
CA TYR A 115 -5.75 8.96 8.84
C TYR A 115 -5.73 9.15 7.30
N PHE A 116 -6.32 8.21 6.56
CA PHE A 116 -6.42 8.33 5.10
C PHE A 116 -7.31 9.50 4.69
N LEU A 117 -8.49 9.67 5.30
CA LEU A 117 -9.43 10.74 4.95
C LEU A 117 -8.84 12.15 5.18
N LYS A 118 -8.05 12.36 6.23
CA LYS A 118 -7.36 13.63 6.50
C LYS A 118 -6.43 14.09 5.38
N SER A 119 -5.86 13.15 4.62
CA SER A 119 -4.92 13.44 3.53
C SER A 119 -5.50 13.20 2.15
N LYS A 120 -6.68 12.56 2.04
CA LYS A 120 -7.28 12.09 0.79
C LYS A 120 -7.26 13.13 -0.32
N GLU A 121 -7.69 14.36 -0.05
CA GLU A 121 -7.75 15.41 -1.08
C GLU A 121 -6.36 15.89 -1.54
N LYS A 122 -5.33 15.78 -0.68
CA LYS A 122 -3.94 16.12 -1.02
C LYS A 122 -3.24 15.03 -1.83
N LEU A 123 -3.79 13.81 -1.83
CA LEU A 123 -3.26 12.65 -2.53
C LEU A 123 -3.79 12.59 -3.97
N TRP A 124 -3.59 13.67 -4.74
CA TRP A 124 -4.00 13.77 -6.15
C TRP A 124 -3.20 12.85 -7.07
N PHE A 125 -1.95 12.55 -6.71
CA PHE A 125 -1.04 11.70 -7.48
C PHE A 125 -1.29 10.20 -7.31
N ILE A 126 -2.34 9.78 -6.58
CA ILE A 126 -2.72 8.37 -6.48
C ILE A 126 -3.73 8.05 -7.57
N HIS A 127 -3.50 6.95 -8.30
CA HIS A 127 -4.44 6.48 -9.31
C HIS A 127 -5.88 6.35 -8.75
N PRO A 128 -6.92 6.90 -9.39
CA PRO A 128 -8.29 6.94 -8.84
C PRO A 128 -8.83 5.59 -8.38
N GLN A 129 -8.62 4.54 -9.19
CA GLN A 129 -9.03 3.17 -8.82
C GLN A 129 -8.28 2.64 -7.59
N THR A 130 -6.99 2.94 -7.43
CA THR A 130 -6.21 2.54 -6.24
C THR A 130 -6.74 3.23 -5.01
N LYS A 131 -6.99 4.55 -5.11
CA LYS A 131 -7.57 5.37 -4.04
C LYS A 131 -8.94 4.84 -3.59
N LYS A 132 -9.80 4.49 -4.56
CA LYS A 132 -11.12 3.88 -4.31
C LYS A 132 -11.03 2.52 -3.64
N GLU A 133 -10.13 1.64 -4.10
CA GLU A 133 -9.94 0.31 -3.51
C GLU A 133 -9.41 0.41 -2.07
N LEU A 134 -8.41 1.26 -1.83
CA LEU A 134 -7.86 1.52 -0.50
C LEU A 134 -8.94 2.03 0.47
N GLU A 135 -9.68 3.08 0.07
CA GLU A 135 -10.76 3.62 0.89
C GLU A 135 -11.84 2.58 1.17
N GLY A 136 -12.25 1.80 0.17
CA GLY A 136 -13.25 0.75 0.32
C GLY A 136 -12.84 -0.28 1.37
N LEU A 137 -11.59 -0.75 1.34
CA LEU A 137 -11.08 -1.69 2.34
C LEU A 137 -11.00 -1.09 3.73
N LEU A 138 -10.57 0.18 3.85
CA LEU A 138 -10.53 0.88 5.13
C LEU A 138 -11.93 1.14 5.70
N ARG A 139 -12.95 1.37 4.85
CA ARG A 139 -14.35 1.47 5.28
C ARG A 139 -14.92 0.14 5.76
N ILE A 140 -14.49 -0.99 5.19
CA ILE A 140 -14.88 -2.31 5.69
C ILE A 140 -14.27 -2.53 7.09
N LEU A 141 -13.00 -2.14 7.28
CA LEU A 141 -12.34 -2.18 8.59
C LEU A 141 -13.09 -1.34 9.62
N ASP A 142 -13.33 -0.07 9.30
CA ASP A 142 -14.03 0.89 10.15
C ASP A 142 -15.41 0.39 10.61
N LYS A 143 -16.17 -0.23 9.69
CA LYS A 143 -17.55 -0.64 9.97
C LYS A 143 -17.69 -2.04 10.57
N TYR A 144 -16.85 -2.98 10.15
CA TYR A 144 -17.04 -4.41 10.45
C TYR A 144 -15.88 -5.06 11.21
N GLY A 145 -14.81 -4.30 11.47
CA GLY A 145 -13.63 -4.77 12.19
C GLY A 145 -12.71 -5.69 11.37
N GLU A 146 -11.63 -6.12 12.01
CA GLU A 146 -10.53 -6.81 11.34
C GLU A 146 -10.91 -8.17 10.77
N ASP A 147 -11.66 -9.01 11.49
CA ASP A 147 -11.92 -10.38 11.03
C ASP A 147 -12.74 -10.40 9.74
N LYS A 148 -13.79 -9.57 9.66
CA LYS A 148 -14.59 -9.37 8.45
C LYS A 148 -13.74 -8.80 7.32
N THR A 149 -12.87 -7.84 7.62
CA THR A 149 -12.00 -7.19 6.64
C THR A 149 -11.00 -8.17 6.04
N LEU A 150 -10.30 -8.94 6.88
CA LEU A 150 -9.31 -9.92 6.45
C LEU A 150 -9.97 -11.05 5.65
N TRP A 151 -11.14 -11.51 6.09
CA TRP A 151 -11.92 -12.49 5.33
C TRP A 151 -12.31 -11.94 3.95
N TYR A 152 -12.81 -10.69 3.87
CA TYR A 152 -13.18 -10.06 2.61
C TYR A 152 -11.96 -9.89 1.70
N ILE A 153 -10.83 -9.42 2.26
CA ILE A 153 -9.60 -9.23 1.49
C ILE A 153 -9.16 -10.56 0.88
N ARG A 154 -9.10 -11.63 1.69
CA ARG A 154 -8.67 -12.95 1.23
C ARG A 154 -9.59 -13.53 0.17
N ASN A 155 -10.89 -13.61 0.47
CA ASN A 155 -11.83 -14.45 -0.28
C ASN A 155 -12.55 -13.70 -1.39
N VAL A 156 -12.59 -12.37 -1.35
CA VAL A 156 -13.28 -11.55 -2.35
C VAL A 156 -12.29 -10.65 -3.06
N TYR A 157 -11.55 -9.81 -2.33
CA TYR A 157 -10.71 -8.80 -2.97
C TYR A 157 -9.50 -9.41 -3.69
N LEU A 158 -8.83 -10.42 -3.14
CA LEU A 158 -7.66 -11.03 -3.78
C LEU A 158 -8.04 -12.15 -4.77
N CYS A 159 -9.21 -12.77 -4.60
CA CYS A 159 -9.71 -13.84 -5.48
C CYS A 159 -10.39 -13.34 -6.75
N ASP A 160 -10.68 -12.03 -6.84
CA ASP A 160 -11.39 -11.44 -7.96
C ASP A 160 -10.65 -11.61 -9.30
N ASN A 161 -11.08 -12.61 -10.07
CA ASN A 161 -10.53 -12.96 -11.38
C ASN A 161 -11.05 -12.06 -12.51
N ARG A 162 -11.78 -10.96 -12.24
CA ARG A 162 -12.34 -10.05 -13.26
C ARG A 162 -11.31 -9.40 -14.22
N GLY A 163 -10.01 -9.68 -14.06
CA GLY A 163 -8.93 -9.28 -14.97
C GLY A 163 -8.24 -10.42 -15.74
N LYS A 164 -8.60 -11.70 -15.53
CA LYS A 164 -8.12 -12.77 -16.41
C LYS A 164 -8.92 -12.70 -17.71
N LYS A 165 -8.35 -12.07 -18.75
CA LYS A 165 -8.85 -12.27 -20.12
C LYS A 165 -8.93 -13.78 -20.35
N VAL A 166 -10.15 -14.31 -20.45
CA VAL A 166 -10.40 -15.66 -20.96
C VAL A 166 -9.74 -15.69 -22.33
N LYS A 167 -8.70 -16.53 -22.52
CA LYS A 167 -8.19 -16.79 -23.87
C LYS A 167 -9.36 -17.41 -24.64
N SER A 168 -9.95 -16.65 -25.56
CA SER A 168 -10.94 -17.21 -26.48
C SER A 168 -10.33 -18.46 -27.15
N PRO A 169 -11.07 -19.58 -27.24
CA PRO A 169 -10.55 -20.74 -27.95
C PRO A 169 -10.29 -20.30 -29.39
N GLY A 170 -9.02 -20.39 -29.81
CA GLY A 170 -8.61 -20.00 -31.15
C GLY A 170 -9.47 -20.73 -32.18
N LYS A 171 -10.13 -19.97 -33.06
CA LYS A 171 -10.80 -20.54 -34.23
C LYS A 171 -9.75 -21.31 -35.02
N LYS A 172 -9.81 -22.65 -34.98
CA LYS A 172 -9.15 -23.48 -35.99
C LYS A 172 -9.84 -23.15 -37.31
N LEU A 173 -9.16 -22.39 -38.17
CA LEU A 173 -9.52 -22.28 -39.58
C LEU A 173 -9.43 -23.69 -40.16
N ARG A 174 -10.60 -24.30 -40.42
CA ARG A 174 -10.69 -25.47 -41.28
C ARG A 174 -10.45 -24.99 -42.71
N ASN A 175 -9.26 -25.24 -43.23
CA ASN A 175 -9.02 -25.22 -44.67
C ASN A 175 -9.79 -26.41 -45.27
N HIS A 176 -10.87 -26.11 -45.98
CA HIS A 176 -11.43 -27.05 -46.94
C HIS A 176 -10.78 -26.78 -48.30
N ARG A 177 -10.20 -27.84 -48.85
CA ARG A 177 -9.77 -27.96 -50.24
C ARG A 177 -10.97 -27.84 -51.17
#